data_AF-A0A2S6GJC0-F1
#
_entry.id   AF-A0A2S6GJC0-F1
#
_cell.length_a   1.000
_cell.length_b   1.000
_cell.length_c   1.000
_cell.angle_alpha   90.00
_cell.angle_beta   90.00
_cell.angle_gamma   90.00
#
_symmetry.space_group_name_H-M   'P 1'
#
loop_
_entity.id
_entity.type
_entity.pdbx_description
1 polymer ?
#
loop_
_entity_poly.entity_id
_entity_poly.type
_entity_poly.pdbx_seq_one_letter_code
_entity_poly.pdbx_strand_id
1 'polypeptide(L)' 'MLSRNYLPELWQQPNYEGGKRNTQKIERKNLNFRTWINRLTRKTICFSKLETLRDTVIGLLINKVEFGLDIHAKFQI' A
#
# COMPACT_ATOMS: atom_id res chain seq x y z
N MET A 1 -50.70 -12.78 25.27
CA MET A 1 -50.69 -11.59 24.40
C MET A 1 -49.97 -10.47 25.16
N LEU A 2 -48.65 -10.42 25.11
CA LEU A 2 -47.87 -9.25 25.56
C LEU A 2 -46.76 -9.00 24.55
N SER A 3 -46.68 -7.73 24.18
CA SER A 3 -46.01 -7.18 23.02
C SER A 3 -44.52 -7.50 22.99
N ARG A 4 -44.12 -8.31 22.00
CA ARG A 4 -42.74 -8.46 21.54
C ARG A 4 -42.38 -7.18 20.77
N ASN A 5 -42.03 -6.08 21.43
CA ASN A 5 -41.49 -4.88 20.77
C ASN A 5 -40.82 -3.95 21.80
N TYR A 6 -39.58 -4.24 22.20
CA TYR A 6 -38.70 -3.26 22.84
C TYR A 6 -37.24 -3.59 22.52
N LEU A 7 -36.83 -3.39 21.27
CA LEU A 7 -35.43 -3.09 20.97
C LEU A 7 -35.43 -1.86 20.05
N PRO A 8 -35.05 -0.67 20.55
CA PRO A 8 -35.19 0.57 19.83
C PRO A 8 -34.20 0.64 18.66
N GLU A 9 -34.63 1.35 17.62
CA GLU A 9 -33.95 1.66 16.35
C GLU A 9 -32.65 2.49 16.51
N LEU A 10 -31.93 2.37 17.62
CA LEU A 10 -30.76 3.18 17.98
C LEU A 10 -29.41 2.61 17.48
N TRP A 11 -29.41 1.58 16.64
CA TRP A 11 -28.19 1.02 16.05
C TRP A 11 -28.14 1.01 14.52
N GLN A 12 -29.06 1.69 13.83
CA GLN A 12 -28.85 1.98 12.42
C GLN A 12 -27.80 3.10 12.31
N GLN A 13 -26.54 2.69 12.51
CA GLN A 13 -25.40 3.51 12.12
C GLN A 13 -25.58 3.86 10.64
N PRO A 14 -25.59 5.15 10.27
CA PRO A 14 -25.78 5.57 8.89
C PRO A 14 -24.61 5.04 8.10
N ASN A 15 -24.85 3.99 7.30
CA ASN A 15 -23.99 3.45 6.24
C ASN A 15 -22.57 4.03 6.19
N TYR A 16 -21.69 3.61 7.11
CA TYR A 16 -20.24 3.86 7.04
C TYR A 16 -19.60 2.93 6.00
N GLU A 17 -20.22 2.83 4.83
CA GLU A 17 -19.78 2.02 3.70
C GLU A 17 -18.55 2.67 3.04
N GLY A 18 -18.49 4.01 3.07
CA GLY A 18 -17.44 4.81 2.42
C GLY A 18 -16.06 4.68 3.06
N GLY A 19 -15.98 4.65 4.40
CA GLY A 19 -14.70 4.54 5.11
C GLY A 19 -14.08 3.16 4.96
N LYS A 20 -14.87 2.10 5.14
CA LYS A 20 -14.40 0.71 5.04
C LYS A 20 -13.82 0.38 3.67
N ARG A 21 -14.50 0.79 2.59
CA ARG A 21 -14.03 0.56 1.22
C ARG A 21 -12.73 1.31 0.92
N ASN A 22 -12.58 2.53 1.43
CA ASN A 22 -11.37 3.33 1.24
C ASN A 22 -10.19 2.76 2.04
N THR A 23 -10.40 2.39 3.29
CA THR A 23 -9.37 1.74 4.12
C THR A 23 -8.90 0.43 3.48
N GLN A 24 -9.81 -0.42 3.02
CA GLN A 24 -9.46 -1.68 2.35
C GLN A 24 -8.64 -1.47 1.06
N LYS A 25 -8.90 -0.40 0.31
CA LYS A 25 -8.09 -0.07 -0.87
C LYS A 25 -6.65 0.26 -0.48
N ILE A 26 -6.46 1.02 0.60
CA ILE A 26 -5.13 1.39 1.11
C ILE A 26 -4.40 0.14 1.61
N GLU A 27 -5.08 -0.70 2.39
CA GLU A 27 -4.53 -1.96 2.89
C GLU A 27 -4.09 -2.89 1.75
N ARG A 28 -4.91 -3.05 0.70
CA ARG A 28 -4.55 -3.84 -0.48
C ARG A 28 -3.37 -3.27 -1.24
N LYS A 29 -3.30 -1.94 -1.40
CA LYS A 29 -2.13 -1.27 -2.00
C LYS A 29 -0.87 -1.55 -1.19
N ASN A 30 -0.92 -1.42 0.13
CA ASN A 30 0.23 -1.68 1.00
C ASN A 30 0.67 -3.16 0.97
N LEU A 31 -0.28 -4.09 0.93
CA LEU A 31 0.01 -5.53 0.81
C LEU A 31 0.67 -5.87 -0.53
N ASN A 32 0.15 -5.31 -1.62
CA ASN A 32 0.74 -5.47 -2.96
C ASN A 32 2.15 -4.88 -3.02
N PHE A 33 2.34 -3.69 -2.45
CA PHE A 33 3.64 -3.02 -2.42
C PHE A 33 4.68 -3.82 -1.64
N ARG A 34 4.35 -4.31 -0.43
CA ARG A 34 5.24 -5.21 0.35
C ARG A 34 5.60 -6.47 -0.44
N THR A 35 4.61 -7.07 -1.12
CA THR A 35 4.83 -8.29 -1.90
C THR A 35 5.75 -8.03 -3.10
N TRP A 36 5.56 -6.89 -3.77
CA TRP A 36 6.38 -6.46 -4.89
C TRP A 36 7.83 -6.16 -4.47
N ILE A 37 8.05 -5.41 -3.39
CA ILE A 37 9.39 -5.15 -2.84
C ILE A 37 10.09 -6.48 -2.51
N ASN A 38 9.43 -7.38 -1.79
CA ASN A 38 10.03 -8.67 -1.45
C ASN A 38 10.43 -9.49 -2.67
N ARG A 39 9.64 -9.44 -3.76
CA ARG A 39 9.98 -10.08 -5.04
C ARG A 39 11.16 -9.39 -5.72
N LEU A 40 11.19 -8.06 -5.69
CA LEU A 40 12.27 -7.26 -6.26
C LEU A 40 13.59 -7.56 -5.55
N THR A 41 13.62 -7.52 -4.21
CA THR A 41 14.81 -7.82 -3.40
C THR A 41 15.35 -9.22 -3.69
N ARG A 42 14.47 -10.23 -3.83
CA ARG A 42 14.90 -11.59 -4.20
C ARG A 42 15.48 -11.71 -5.62
N LYS A 43 15.06 -10.85 -6.55
CA LYS A 43 15.67 -10.80 -7.88
C LYS A 43 17.02 -10.09 -7.82
N THR A 44 17.11 -8.96 -7.11
CA THR A 44 18.31 -8.11 -7.08
C THR A 44 19.42 -8.62 -6.15
N ILE A 45 19.10 -9.40 -5.11
CA ILE A 45 20.09 -10.05 -4.22
C ILE A 45 21.06 -10.95 -4.98
N CYS A 46 20.61 -11.60 -6.05
CA CYS A 46 21.43 -12.49 -6.85
C CYS A 46 22.31 -11.77 -7.89
N PHE A 47 22.00 -10.53 -8.24
CA PHE A 47 22.70 -9.80 -9.30
C PHE A 47 23.90 -8.97 -8.81
N SER A 48 23.95 -8.60 -7.53
CA SER A 48 25.02 -7.75 -6.98
C SER A 48 25.69 -8.40 -5.77
N LYS A 49 27.02 -8.51 -5.79
CA LYS A 49 27.84 -8.90 -4.64
C LYS A 49 27.92 -7.79 -3.57
N LEU A 50 27.59 -6.54 -3.94
CA LEU A 50 27.62 -5.38 -3.06
C LEU A 50 26.20 -5.04 -2.60
N GLU A 51 25.99 -5.12 -1.29
CA GLU A 51 24.73 -4.79 -0.62
C GLU A 51 24.33 -3.32 -0.86
N THR A 52 25.28 -2.40 -0.76
CA THR A 52 25.06 -0.96 -0.96
C THR A 52 24.51 -0.60 -2.33
N LEU A 53 25.05 -1.20 -3.41
CA LEU A 53 24.53 -1.02 -4.77
C LEU A 53 23.12 -1.57 -4.91
N ARG A 54 22.86 -2.76 -4.35
CA ARG A 54 21.54 -3.39 -4.41
C ARG A 54 20.49 -2.52 -3.74
N ASP A 55 20.77 -2.03 -2.53
CA ASP A 55 19.82 -1.24 -1.76
C ASP A 55 19.59 0.13 -2.42
N THR A 56 20.64 0.73 -2.99
CA THR A 56 20.53 1.97 -3.78
C THR A 56 19.64 1.78 -5.01
N VAL A 57 19.86 0.72 -5.80
CA VAL A 57 19.05 0.44 -7.00
C VAL A 57 17.60 0.14 -6.64
N ILE A 58 17.34 -0.62 -5.58
CA ILE A 58 15.98 -0.88 -5.08
C ILE A 58 15.30 0.44 -4.68
N GLY A 59 15.99 1.29 -3.91
CA GLY A 59 15.47 2.59 -3.49
C GLY A 59 15.16 3.51 -4.67
N LEU A 60 16.06 3.60 -5.64
CA LEU A 60 15.86 4.38 -6.87
C LEU A 60 14.67 3.87 -7.68
N LEU A 61 14.53 2.54 -7.82
CA LEU A 61 13.41 1.94 -8.55
C LEU A 61 12.06 2.19 -7.85
N ILE A 62 12.01 2.07 -6.52
CA ILE A 62 10.80 2.37 -5.73
C ILE A 62 10.41 3.84 -5.89
N ASN A 63 11.36 4.75 -5.73
CA ASN A 63 11.13 6.20 -5.86
C ASN A 63 10.57 6.55 -7.24
N LYS A 64 11.13 5.95 -8.31
CA LYS A 64 10.66 6.19 -9.67
C LYS A 64 9.29 5.58 -9.96
N VAL A 65 9.06 4.31 -9.60
CA VAL A 65 7.85 3.57 -9.99
C VAL A 65 6.64 3.98 -9.16
N GLU A 66 6.77 4.07 -7.83
CA GLU A 66 5.61 4.33 -6.96
C GLU A 66 5.43 5.79 -6.57
N PHE A 67 6.52 6.55 -6.49
CA PHE A 67 6.45 7.95 -6.07
C PHE A 67 6.65 8.95 -7.22
N GLY A 68 7.03 8.49 -8.42
CA GLY A 68 7.35 9.35 -9.56
C GLY A 68 8.54 10.28 -9.30
N LEU A 69 9.36 9.97 -8.30
CA LEU A 69 10.52 10.75 -7.89
C LEU A 69 11.75 10.22 -8.63
N ASP A 70 12.12 10.88 -9.72
CA ASP A 70 13.34 10.59 -10.45
C ASP A 70 14.38 11.69 -10.19
N ILE A 71 15.50 11.32 -9.58
CA ILE A 71 16.62 12.25 -9.32
C ILE A 71 17.31 12.69 -10.61
N HIS A 72 17.21 11.90 -11.69
CA HIS A 72 17.81 12.22 -12.99
C HIS A 72 16.94 13.16 -13.82
N ALA A 73 15.63 13.22 -13.56
CA ALA A 73 14.73 14.15 -14.24
C ALA A 73 15.05 15.63 -13.93
N LYS A 74 15.69 15.91 -12.78
CA LYS A 74 16.09 17.27 -12.39
C LYS A 74 17.33 17.79 -13.14
N PHE A 75 18.13 16.91 -13.74
CA PHE A 75 19.38 17.27 -14.43
C PHE A 75 19.22 17.41 -15.96
N GLN A 76 17.99 17.28 -16.48
CA GLN A 76 17.70 17.39 -17.92
C GLN A 76 17.15 18.77 -18.34
N ILE A 77 17.45 19.83 -17.57
CA ILE A 77 17.11 21.23 -17.90
C ILE A 77 18.40 22.04 -17.98
#